data_AF-A0A957VM31-F1
#
_entry.id   AF-A0A957VM31-F1
#
_cell.length_a   1.000
_cell.length_b   1.000
_cell.length_c   1.000
_cell.angle_alpha   90.00
_cell.angle_beta   90.00
_cell.angle_gamma   90.00
#
_symmetry.space_group_name_H-M   'P 1'
#
loop_
_entity.id
_entity.type
_entity.pdbx_description
1 polymer ?
#
loop_
_entity_poly.entity_id
_entity_poly.type
_entity_poly.pdbx_seq_one_letter_code
_entity_poly.pdbx_strand_id
1 'polypeptide(L)'
;MLGPRIFAMFWWIFQPLRWEALFRGWAGGSLWWMWPVLGIVFLPWTTLMYVIVAPGGVTGLDWLWIGLMLVGDLASYGGGLGRKQIPGYEGY
;
A
#
# COMPACT_ATOMS: atom_id res chain seq x y z
N MET A 1 8.41 8.05 -1.06
CA MET A 1 7.58 6.83 -1.26
C MET A 1 6.78 6.93 -2.56
N LEU A 2 7.43 7.11 -3.73
CA LEU A 2 6.71 7.20 -5.01
C LEU A 2 6.63 5.85 -5.74
N GLY A 3 7.68 5.02 -5.68
CA GLY A 3 7.76 3.75 -6.41
C GLY A 3 6.57 2.80 -6.19
N PRO A 4 6.21 2.44 -4.94
CA PRO A 4 5.12 1.51 -4.67
C PRO A 4 3.76 2.01 -5.14
N ARG A 5 3.52 3.33 -5.00
CA ARG A 5 2.28 3.97 -5.45
C ARG A 5 2.14 3.90 -6.95
N ILE A 6 3.20 4.25 -7.67
CA ILE A 6 3.23 4.25 -9.14
C ILE A 6 3.04 2.82 -9.67
N PHE A 7 3.76 1.86 -9.11
CA PHE A 7 3.62 0.46 -9.50
C PHE A 7 2.19 -0.06 -9.27
N ALA A 8 1.60 0.22 -8.11
CA ALA A 8 0.23 -0.17 -7.81
C ALA A 8 -0.79 0.47 -8.76
N MET A 9 -0.64 1.76 -9.10
CA MET A 9 -1.50 2.44 -10.07
C MET A 9 -1.43 1.79 -11.45
N PHE A 10 -0.23 1.52 -11.96
CA PHE A 10 -0.07 0.86 -13.25
C PHE A 10 -0.66 -0.55 -13.23
N TRP A 11 -0.37 -1.33 -12.19
CA TRP A 11 -0.90 -2.69 -12.08
C TRP A 11 -2.43 -2.69 -12.04
N TRP A 12 -3.04 -1.76 -11.31
CA TRP A 12 -4.49 -1.63 -11.28
C TRP A 12 -5.08 -1.33 -12.66
N ILE A 13 -4.46 -0.44 -13.44
CA ILE A 13 -4.90 -0.11 -14.80
C ILE A 13 -4.73 -1.30 -15.75
N PHE A 14 -3.64 -2.05 -15.65
CA PHE A 14 -3.37 -3.20 -16.52
C PHE A 14 -4.19 -4.44 -16.16
N GLN A 15 -4.59 -4.59 -14.90
CA GLN A 15 -5.33 -5.77 -14.42
C GLN A 15 -6.50 -5.39 -13.50
N PRO A 16 -7.49 -4.62 -13.99
CA PRO A 16 -8.57 -4.09 -13.15
C PRO A 16 -9.44 -5.18 -12.54
N LEU A 17 -9.68 -6.27 -13.27
CA LEU A 17 -10.50 -7.41 -12.83
C LEU A 17 -9.94 -8.10 -11.58
N ARG A 18 -8.61 -8.19 -11.45
CA ARG A 18 -7.96 -8.75 -10.26
C ARG A 18 -8.26 -7.90 -9.03
N TRP A 19 -8.15 -6.58 -9.17
CA TRP A 19 -8.38 -5.64 -8.08
C TRP A 19 -9.87 -5.57 -7.73
N GLU A 20 -10.76 -5.58 -8.73
CA GLU A 20 -12.20 -5.66 -8.51
C GLU A 20 -12.55 -6.92 -7.70
N ALA A 21 -12.08 -8.11 -8.10
CA ALA A 21 -12.40 -9.35 -7.40
C ALA A 21 -11.99 -9.33 -5.92
N LEU A 22 -10.88 -8.67 -5.59
CA LEU A 22 -10.37 -8.54 -4.23
C LEU A 22 -11.17 -7.53 -3.39
N PHE A 23 -11.44 -6.34 -3.94
CA PHE A 23 -12.03 -5.22 -3.20
C PHE A 23 -13.56 -5.15 -3.30
N ARG A 24 -14.19 -5.90 -4.19
CA ARG A 24 -15.67 -5.93 -4.33
C ARG A 24 -16.36 -6.59 -3.14
N GLY A 25 -15.68 -7.51 -2.45
CA GLY A 25 -16.16 -8.11 -1.20
C GLY A 25 -16.00 -7.19 0.03
N TRP A 26 -15.24 -6.10 -0.09
CA TRP A 26 -15.12 -5.10 0.98
C TRP A 26 -16.36 -4.22 1.10
N ALA A 27 -16.53 -3.59 2.26
CA ALA A 27 -17.69 -2.74 2.55
C ALA A 27 -17.89 -1.67 1.47
N GLY A 28 -19.03 -1.69 0.76
CA GLY A 28 -19.33 -0.68 -0.26
C GLY A 28 -19.78 -1.22 -1.61
N GLY A 29 -19.73 -2.53 -1.87
CA GLY A 29 -20.31 -3.16 -3.06
C GLY A 29 -19.88 -2.49 -4.37
N SER A 30 -20.72 -1.62 -4.93
CA SER A 30 -20.45 -0.84 -6.15
C SER A 30 -19.32 0.20 -6.01
N LEU A 31 -18.99 0.65 -4.79
CA LEU A 31 -17.93 1.63 -4.49
C LEU A 31 -16.57 0.98 -4.20
N TRP A 32 -16.36 -0.26 -4.65
CA TRP A 32 -15.15 -1.05 -4.39
C TRP A 32 -13.83 -0.33 -4.74
N TRP A 33 -13.84 0.52 -5.78
CA TRP A 33 -12.68 1.25 -6.29
C TRP A 33 -12.13 2.27 -5.30
N MET A 34 -12.91 2.68 -4.29
CA MET A 34 -12.43 3.59 -3.25
C MET A 34 -11.34 2.95 -2.39
N TRP A 35 -11.45 1.65 -2.09
CA TRP A 35 -10.50 0.92 -1.26
C TRP A 35 -9.08 0.84 -1.84
N PRO A 36 -8.88 0.46 -3.11
CA PRO A 36 -7.55 0.48 -3.70
C PRO A 36 -7.00 1.90 -3.82
N VAL A 37 -7.83 2.92 -4.07
CA VAL A 37 -7.37 4.32 -4.06
C VAL A 37 -6.84 4.72 -2.67
N LEU A 38 -7.62 4.47 -1.62
CA LEU A 38 -7.22 4.74 -0.24
C LEU A 38 -5.96 3.95 0.13
N GLY A 39 -5.92 2.68 -0.22
CA GLY A 39 -4.78 1.80 0.01
C GLY A 39 -3.51 2.32 -0.67
N ILE A 40 -3.56 2.66 -1.96
CA ILE A 40 -2.41 3.18 -2.70
C ILE A 40 -1.92 4.52 -2.11
N VAL A 41 -2.83 5.38 -1.66
CA VAL A 41 -2.46 6.69 -1.10
C VAL A 41 -1.85 6.56 0.29
N PHE A 42 -2.47 5.79 1.19
CA PHE A 42 -2.11 5.74 2.61
C PHE A 42 -1.21 4.56 2.98
N LEU A 43 -1.40 3.39 2.37
CA LEU A 43 -0.73 2.15 2.74
C LEU A 43 -0.27 1.38 1.48
N PRO A 44 0.63 1.97 0.67
CA PRO A 44 0.93 1.44 -0.64
C PRO A 44 1.59 0.05 -0.61
N TRP A 45 2.45 -0.24 0.37
CA TRP A 45 3.08 -1.56 0.47
C TRP A 45 2.09 -2.62 0.94
N THR A 46 1.26 -2.28 1.92
CA THR A 46 0.20 -3.17 2.43
C THR A 46 -0.78 -3.53 1.32
N THR A 47 -1.16 -2.54 0.50
CA THR A 47 -2.09 -2.75 -0.61
C THR A 47 -1.50 -3.67 -1.67
N LEU A 48 -0.23 -3.47 -2.04
CA LEU A 48 0.45 -4.37 -2.98
C LEU A 48 0.53 -5.79 -2.45
N MET A 49 0.90 -5.95 -1.18
CA MET A 49 0.99 -7.27 -0.57
C MET A 49 -0.37 -7.95 -0.53
N TYR A 50 -1.41 -7.23 -0.13
CA TYR A 50 -2.78 -7.74 -0.14
C TYR A 50 -3.18 -8.25 -1.53
N VAL A 51 -2.89 -7.51 -2.60
CA VAL A 51 -3.19 -7.95 -3.98
C VAL A 51 -2.38 -9.17 -4.41
N ILE A 52 -1.17 -9.35 -3.87
CA ILE A 52 -0.32 -10.52 -4.15
C ILE A 52 -0.86 -11.77 -3.45
N VAL A 53 -1.21 -11.69 -2.17
CA VAL A 53 -1.52 -12.87 -1.35
C VAL A 53 -3.01 -13.22 -1.30
N ALA A 54 -3.91 -12.26 -1.52
CA ALA A 54 -5.35 -12.48 -1.36
C ALA A 54 -6.18 -12.96 -2.58
N PRO A 55 -5.68 -13.43 -3.76
CA PRO A 55 -6.52 -13.84 -4.89
C PRO A 55 -7.64 -14.85 -4.57
N GLY A 56 -7.50 -15.63 -3.49
CA GLY A 56 -8.50 -16.58 -2.99
C GLY A 56 -8.96 -16.32 -1.55
N GLY A 57 -8.70 -15.12 -1.03
CA GLY A 57 -8.84 -14.80 0.40
C GLY A 57 -7.50 -14.84 1.14
N VAL A 58 -7.50 -14.36 2.39
CA VAL A 58 -6.30 -14.27 3.24
C VAL A 58 -6.32 -15.41 4.25
N THR A 59 -5.32 -16.29 4.22
CA THR A 59 -5.24 -17.46 5.09
C THR A 59 -3.83 -17.71 5.64
N GLY A 60 -3.71 -18.36 6.79
CA GLY A 60 -2.42 -18.79 7.35
C GLY A 60 -1.38 -17.67 7.44
N LEU A 61 -0.27 -17.81 6.70
CA LEU A 61 0.87 -16.88 6.71
C LEU A 61 0.63 -15.57 5.95
N ASP A 62 -0.46 -15.44 5.19
CA ASP A 62 -0.77 -14.21 4.46
C ASP A 62 -0.88 -13.02 5.41
N TRP A 63 -1.44 -13.24 6.61
CA TRP A 63 -1.54 -12.24 7.67
C TRP A 63 -0.19 -11.73 8.14
N LEU A 64 0.83 -12.60 8.21
CA LEU A 64 2.18 -12.22 8.58
C LEU A 64 2.77 -11.25 7.55
N TRP A 65 2.63 -11.57 6.26
CA TRP A 65 3.15 -10.75 5.18
C TRP A 65 2.46 -9.40 5.08
N ILE A 66 1.13 -9.38 5.22
CA ILE A 66 0.34 -8.14 5.26
C ILE A 66 0.77 -7.28 6.46
N GLY A 67 0.91 -7.88 7.64
CA GLY A 67 1.35 -7.19 8.85
C GLY A 67 2.75 -6.59 8.73
N LEU A 68 3.68 -7.33 8.11
CA LEU A 68 5.04 -6.83 7.85
C LEU A 68 5.03 -5.60 6.94
N MET A 69 4.20 -5.63 5.90
CA MET A 69 4.09 -4.52 4.95
C MET A 69 3.37 -3.31 5.54
N LEU A 70 2.43 -3.54 6.46
CA LEU A 70 1.85 -2.48 7.28
C LEU A 70 2.92 -1.77 8.12
N VAL A 71 3.78 -2.52 8.81
CA VAL A 71 4.92 -1.94 9.54
C VAL A 71 5.85 -1.19 8.59
N GLY A 72 6.07 -1.71 7.39
CA GLY A 72 6.83 -1.03 6.32
C GLY A 72 6.24 0.33 5.94
N ASP A 73 4.91 0.41 5.75
CA ASP A 73 4.22 1.68 5.49
C ASP A 73 4.35 2.65 6.67
N LEU A 74 4.25 2.19 7.91
CA LEU A 74 4.41 3.05 9.10
C LEU A 74 5.86 3.58 9.22
N ALA A 75 6.86 2.70 9.06
CA ALA A 75 8.27 3.07 9.10
C ALA A 75 8.62 4.08 7.99
N SER A 76 7.96 3.94 6.85
CA SER A 76 8.09 4.83 5.69
C SER A 76 7.66 6.27 5.98
N TYR A 77 6.64 6.46 6.84
CA TYR A 77 6.23 7.77 7.32
C TYR A 77 7.21 8.33 8.38
N GLY A 78 7.79 7.47 9.23
CA GLY A 78 8.73 7.86 10.27
C GLY A 78 10.12 8.30 9.77
N GLY A 79 10.62 7.72 8.68
CA GLY A 79 11.98 8.00 8.17
C GLY A 79 12.23 9.45 7.71
N GLY A 80 11.18 10.26 7.53
CA GLY A 80 11.30 11.69 7.20
C GLY A 80 11.62 12.60 8.39
N LEU A 81 11.30 12.18 9.62
CA LEU A 81 11.41 13.00 10.83
C LEU A 81 12.86 13.14 11.32
N GLY A 82 13.72 12.16 11.06
CA GLY A 82 15.13 12.18 11.49
C GLY A 82 16.04 13.14 10.70
N ARG A 83 15.55 13.75 9.61
CA ARG A 83 16.37 14.63 8.74
C ARG A 83 16.33 16.11 9.10
N LYS A 84 15.69 16.49 10.21
CA LYS A 84 15.50 17.89 10.63
C LYS A 84 16.31 18.32 11.86
N GLN A 85 17.41 17.63 12.19
CA GLN A 85 18.18 17.91 13.42
C GLN A 85 19.65 18.28 13.18
N ILE A 86 19.98 19.06 12.13
CA ILE A 86 21.27 19.77 12.08
C ILE A 86 21.00 21.28 11.91
N PRO A 87 20.91 22.05 13.00
CA PRO A 87 20.98 23.51 12.96
C PRO A 87 22.37 23.94 12.46
N GLY A 88 22.44 24.69 11.35
CA GLY A 88 23.70 25.31 10.88
C GLY A 88 24.38 24.71 9.65
N TYR A 89 23.67 24.07 8.73
CA TYR A 89 24.26 23.60 7.46
C TYR A 89 24.49 24.76 6.48
N GLU A 90 25.67 25.39 6.51
CA GLU A 90 26.21 26.20 5.41
C GLU A 90 26.91 25.25 4.43
N GLY A 91 26.32 25.08 3.24
CA GLY A 91 26.97 24.38 2.14
C GLY A 91 28.11 25.24 1.57
N TYR A 92 29.26 24.62 1.32
CA TYR A 92 30.37 25.21 0.56
C TYR A 92 29.99 25.45 -0.90
#